data_AF-A0A3N6G0C8-F1
#
_entry.id   AF-A0A3N6G0C8-F1
#
_cell.length_a   1.000
_cell.length_b   1.000
_cell.length_c   1.000
_cell.angle_alpha   90.00
_cell.angle_beta   90.00
_cell.angle_gamma   90.00
#
_symmetry.space_group_name_H-M   'P 1'
#
loop_
_entity.id
_entity.type
_entity.pdbx_description
1 polymer ?
#
loop_
_entity_poly.entity_id
_entity_poly.type
_entity_poly.pdbx_seq_one_letter_code
_entity_poly.pdbx_strand_id
1 'polypeptide(L)'
;MHDATAARNEGIAVCFQHFPDVEVLLDDGYLGLRRDHPGQAITPPRKPNKSALPDVHERWERDRHGHSSDRITVEHALADHKRWRQLIRWTHRRDRLPDTYRAIASLVSDRTATT
;
A
#
# COMPACT_ATOMS: atom_id res chain seq x y z
N MET A 1 15.44 -8.36 -11.81
CA MET A 1 15.05 -6.93 -11.75
C MET A 1 14.28 -6.75 -10.45
N HIS A 2 14.62 -5.77 -9.62
CA HIS A 2 13.92 -5.55 -8.35
C HIS A 2 12.68 -4.69 -8.58
N ASP A 3 11.59 -4.90 -7.83
CA ASP A 3 10.30 -4.25 -8.09
C ASP A 3 10.39 -2.72 -7.98
N ALA A 4 11.20 -2.20 -7.06
CA ALA A 4 11.51 -0.77 -6.99
C ALA A 4 12.08 -0.21 -8.29
N THR A 5 12.88 -0.99 -9.04
CA THR A 5 13.43 -0.55 -10.33
C THR A 5 12.36 -0.54 -11.41
N ALA A 6 11.48 -1.54 -11.45
CA ALA A 6 10.35 -1.56 -12.38
C ALA A 6 9.43 -0.36 -12.15
N ALA A 7 9.05 -0.08 -10.89
CA ALA A 7 8.21 1.06 -10.54
C ALA A 7 8.81 2.42 -10.94
N ARG A 8 10.15 2.57 -10.88
CA ARG A 8 10.82 3.78 -11.38
C ARG A 8 10.75 3.87 -12.91
N ASN A 9 11.08 2.79 -13.60
CA ASN A 9 11.12 2.76 -15.06
C ASN A 9 9.75 2.96 -15.70
N GLU A 10 8.70 2.45 -15.05
CA GLU A 10 7.30 2.61 -15.48
C GLU A 10 6.72 3.98 -15.10
N GLY A 11 7.49 4.86 -14.44
CA GLY A 11 7.05 6.19 -14.02
C GLY A 11 6.06 6.18 -12.84
N ILE A 12 5.80 5.03 -12.23
CA ILE A 12 4.88 4.88 -11.09
C ILE A 12 5.38 5.67 -9.88
N ALA A 13 6.71 5.74 -9.68
CA ALA A 13 7.31 6.51 -8.59
C ALA A 13 6.97 8.02 -8.64
N VAL A 14 6.59 8.55 -9.81
CA VAL A 14 6.17 9.96 -9.94
C VAL A 14 4.86 10.24 -9.17
N CYS A 15 4.02 9.22 -8.96
CA CYS A 15 2.77 9.39 -8.20
C CYS A 15 2.99 9.92 -6.78
N PHE A 16 4.11 9.56 -6.13
CA PHE A 16 4.44 10.08 -4.79
C PHE A 16 4.56 11.61 -4.76
N GLN A 17 5.00 12.23 -5.85
CA GLN A 17 5.12 13.69 -5.95
C GLN A 17 3.76 14.39 -6.11
N HIS A 18 2.81 13.72 -6.77
CA HIS A 18 1.48 14.27 -7.03
C HIS A 18 0.53 14.11 -5.84
N PHE A 19 0.80 13.15 -4.96
CA PHE A 19 -0.03 12.83 -3.80
C PHE A 19 0.80 12.86 -2.51
N PRO A 20 1.29 14.04 -2.09
CA PRO A 20 2.22 14.18 -0.96
C PRO A 20 1.68 13.62 0.35
N ASP A 21 0.36 13.66 0.55
CA ASP A 21 -0.31 13.23 1.78
C ASP A 21 -0.69 11.73 1.76
N VAL A 22 -0.35 11.00 0.71
CA VAL A 22 -0.69 9.57 0.58
C VAL A 22 0.49 8.70 0.99
N GLU A 23 0.24 7.85 1.99
CA GLU A 23 1.14 6.76 2.37
C GLU A 23 0.78 5.48 1.62
N VAL A 24 1.80 4.74 1.19
CA VAL A 24 1.67 3.50 0.43
C VAL A 24 2.41 2.39 1.16
N LEU A 25 1.66 1.39 1.62
CA LEU A 25 2.20 0.15 2.16
C LEU A 25 2.74 -0.73 1.04
N LEU A 26 4.03 -1.05 1.10
CA LEU A 26 4.76 -1.74 0.05
C LEU A 26 5.39 -3.04 0.57
N ASP A 27 5.79 -3.92 -0.35
CA ASP A 27 6.56 -5.12 -0.02
C ASP A 27 8.07 -4.88 0.04
N ASP A 28 8.80 -5.88 0.52
CA ASP A 28 10.26 -5.86 0.63
C ASP A 28 10.96 -5.63 -0.72
N GLY A 29 10.38 -6.09 -1.83
CA GLY A 29 10.85 -5.81 -3.19
C GLY A 29 10.89 -4.32 -3.56
N TYR A 30 10.16 -3.49 -2.81
CA TYR A 30 10.09 -2.04 -2.99
C TYR A 30 10.91 -1.25 -1.96
N LEU A 31 11.78 -1.89 -1.16
CA LEU A 31 12.64 -1.22 -0.18
C LEU A 31 13.39 0.00 -0.74
N GLY A 32 13.76 -0.03 -2.02
CA GLY A 32 14.40 1.09 -2.70
C GLY A 32 13.55 2.36 -2.77
N LEU A 33 12.22 2.25 -2.82
CA LEU A 33 11.32 3.41 -2.89
C LEU A 33 11.21 4.13 -1.55
N ARG A 34 11.34 3.43 -0.42
CA ARG A 34 11.36 4.06 0.92
C ARG A 34 12.49 5.09 1.05
N ARG A 35 13.64 4.83 0.42
CA ARG A 35 14.77 5.77 0.43
C ARG A 35 14.45 7.02 -0.38
N ASP A 36 13.77 6.86 -1.51
CA ASP A 36 13.50 7.95 -2.46
C ASP A 36 12.28 8.79 -2.01
N HIS A 37 11.34 8.18 -1.28
CA HIS A 37 10.09 8.80 -0.78
C HIS A 37 9.88 8.49 0.72
N PRO A 38 10.73 9.03 1.61
CA PRO A 38 10.63 8.77 3.05
C PRO A 38 9.32 9.32 3.60
N GLY A 39 8.64 8.54 4.45
CA GLY A 39 7.36 8.92 5.04
C GLY A 39 6.14 8.59 4.17
N GLN A 40 6.29 8.43 2.85
CA GLN A 40 5.20 7.99 1.98
C GLN A 40 5.33 6.51 1.58
N ALA A 41 6.53 6.05 1.24
CA ALA A 41 6.76 4.65 0.86
C ALA A 41 7.09 3.81 2.11
N ILE A 42 6.05 3.25 2.72
CA ILE A 42 6.15 2.47 3.96
C ILE A 42 6.44 1.01 3.61
N THR A 43 7.61 0.52 3.98
CA THR A 43 8.09 -0.86 3.69
C THR A 43 8.35 -1.61 4.98
N PRO A 44 8.32 -2.97 4.95
CA PRO A 44 8.64 -3.76 6.13
C PRO A 44 10.06 -3.46 6.62
N PRO A 45 10.36 -3.73 7.91
CA PRO A 45 11.69 -3.53 8.45
C PRO A 45 12.71 -4.39 7.68
N ARG A 46 13.89 -3.81 7.47
CA ARG A 46 14.97 -4.50 6.74
C ARG A 46 15.42 -5.72 7.54
N LYS A 47 15.58 -6.85 6.84
CA LYS A 47 16.05 -8.09 7.46
C LYS A 47 17.40 -7.86 8.17
N PRO A 48 17.53 -8.20 9.46
CA PRO A 48 18.78 -8.10 10.19
C PRO A 48 19.83 -9.10 9.64
N ASN A 49 21.09 -8.85 9.95
CA ASN A 49 22.18 -9.75 9.59
C ASN A 49 22.04 -11.08 10.36
N LYS A 50 22.67 -12.15 9.84
CA LYS A 50 22.58 -13.50 10.46
C LYS A 50 23.24 -13.59 11.84
N SER A 51 24.10 -12.63 12.16
CA SER A 51 24.81 -12.55 13.44
C SER A 51 24.09 -11.67 14.46
N ALA A 52 22.90 -11.15 14.14
CA ALA A 52 22.11 -10.39 15.09
C ALA A 52 21.67 -11.27 16.25
N LEU A 53 21.45 -10.65 17.41
CA LEU A 53 20.95 -11.35 18.57
C LEU A 53 19.56 -11.97 18.26
N PRO A 54 19.21 -13.12 18.86
CA PRO A 54 17.91 -13.75 18.65
C PRO A 54 16.72 -12.80 18.87
N ASP A 55 16.77 -11.98 19.91
CA ASP A 55 15.71 -11.00 20.19
C ASP A 55 15.52 -9.95 19.07
N VAL A 56 16.59 -9.57 18.37
CA VAL A 56 16.51 -8.68 17.19
C VAL A 56 15.79 -9.39 16.04
N HIS A 57 16.06 -10.68 15.84
CA HIS A 57 15.35 -11.48 14.84
C HIS A 57 13.88 -11.65 15.18
N GLU A 58 13.55 -11.96 16.43
CA GLU A 58 12.16 -12.11 16.87
C GLU A 58 11.37 -10.80 16.73
N ARG A 59 11.97 -9.66 17.11
CA ARG A 59 11.35 -8.36 16.92
C ARG A 59 11.15 -8.04 15.44
N TRP A 60 12.15 -8.31 14.59
CA TRP A 60 12.02 -8.13 13.16
C TRP A 60 10.90 -8.97 12.55
N GLU A 61 10.77 -10.24 12.96
CA GLU A 61 9.69 -11.11 12.49
C GLU A 61 8.33 -10.57 12.93
N ARG A 62 8.16 -10.18 14.19
CA ARG A 62 6.89 -9.57 14.68
C ARG A 62 6.52 -8.32 13.88
N ASP A 63 7.46 -7.41 13.71
CA ASP A 63 7.24 -6.16 12.98
C ASP A 63 6.95 -6.42 11.48
N ARG A 64 7.63 -7.39 10.86
CA ARG A 64 7.36 -7.83 9.47
C ARG A 64 5.95 -8.42 9.34
N HIS A 65 5.54 -9.26 10.29
CA HIS A 65 4.20 -9.87 10.28
C HIS A 65 3.11 -8.80 10.47
N GLY A 66 3.31 -7.85 11.37
CA GLY A 66 2.40 -6.70 11.54
C GLY A 66 2.24 -5.92 10.24
N HIS A 67 3.36 -5.52 9.61
CA HIS A 67 3.34 -4.82 8.33
C HIS A 67 2.63 -5.62 7.23
N SER A 68 2.85 -6.94 7.17
CA SER A 68 2.17 -7.79 6.20
C SER A 68 0.65 -7.85 6.45
N SER A 69 0.21 -7.89 7.70
CA SER A 69 -1.21 -7.89 8.07
C SER A 69 -1.91 -6.61 7.62
N ASP A 70 -1.29 -5.45 7.87
CA ASP A 70 -1.81 -4.15 7.46
C ASP A 70 -1.91 -4.05 5.93
N ARG A 71 -0.85 -4.49 5.24
CA ARG A 71 -0.80 -4.47 3.78
C ARG A 71 -1.86 -5.37 3.16
N ILE A 72 -2.04 -6.59 3.67
CA ILE A 72 -3.06 -7.55 3.19
C ILE A 72 -4.46 -6.93 3.28
N THR A 73 -4.76 -6.20 4.36
CA THR A 73 -6.04 -5.51 4.53
C THR A 73 -6.26 -4.46 3.43
N VAL A 74 -5.25 -3.65 3.13
CA VAL A 74 -5.29 -2.67 2.04
C VAL A 74 -5.40 -3.35 0.67
N GLU A 75 -4.65 -4.42 0.43
CA GLU A 75 -4.72 -5.20 -0.81
C GLU A 75 -6.12 -5.78 -1.04
N HIS A 76 -6.77 -6.31 0.01
CA HIS A 76 -8.15 -6.79 -0.06
C HIS A 76 -9.12 -5.66 -0.39
N ALA A 77 -9.03 -4.52 0.29
CA ALA A 77 -9.87 -3.36 0.00
C ALA A 77 -9.69 -2.87 -1.46
N LEU A 78 -8.46 -2.85 -1.97
CA LEU A 78 -8.16 -2.51 -3.35
C LEU A 78 -8.68 -3.56 -4.35
N ALA A 79 -8.58 -4.85 -4.02
CA ALA A 79 -9.08 -5.92 -4.87
C ALA A 79 -10.61 -5.88 -4.97
N ASP A 80 -11.30 -5.70 -3.85
CA ASP A 80 -12.75 -5.51 -3.84
C ASP A 80 -13.15 -4.24 -4.57
N HIS A 81 -12.41 -3.15 -4.39
CA HIS A 81 -12.60 -1.95 -5.19
C HIS A 81 -12.48 -2.24 -6.70
N LYS A 82 -11.43 -2.95 -7.14
CA LYS A 82 -11.25 -3.31 -8.56
C LYS A 82 -12.41 -4.16 -9.09
N ARG A 83 -13.01 -5.03 -8.27
CA ARG A 83 -14.25 -5.76 -8.59
C ARG A 83 -15.42 -4.79 -8.77
N TRP A 84 -15.59 -3.83 -7.87
CA TRP A 84 -16.59 -2.75 -8.01
C TRP A 84 -16.40 -1.93 -9.28
N ARG A 85 -15.15 -1.66 -9.69
CA ARG A 85 -14.86 -0.95 -10.95
C ARG A 85 -15.39 -1.65 -12.19
N GLN A 86 -15.53 -2.98 -12.16
CA GLN A 86 -16.16 -3.75 -13.25
C GLN A 86 -17.68 -3.54 -13.26
N LEU A 87 -18.31 -3.35 -12.10
CA LEU A 87 -19.75 -3.04 -11.99
C LEU A 87 -20.10 -1.65 -12.52
N ILE A 88 -19.14 -0.71 -12.53
CA ILE A 88 -19.28 0.62 -13.13
C ILE A 88 -19.61 0.54 -14.64
N ARG A 89 -19.22 -0.55 -15.33
CA ARG A 89 -19.59 -0.76 -16.75
C ARG A 89 -21.10 -0.81 -16.96
N TRP A 90 -21.87 -1.15 -15.93
CA TRP A 90 -23.31 -1.35 -15.98
C TRP A 90 -24.12 -0.20 -15.39
N THR A 91 -23.47 0.84 -14.85
CA THR A 91 -24.16 2.02 -14.29
C THR A 91 -24.01 3.23 -15.24
N HIS A 92 -25.13 3.66 -15.81
CA HIS A 92 -25.17 4.63 -16.92
C HIS A 92 -24.84 6.09 -16.56
N ARG A 93 -24.60 6.45 -15.28
CA ARG A 93 -24.29 7.83 -14.86
C ARG A 93 -22.87 7.96 -14.32
N ARG A 94 -22.05 8.75 -15.03
CA ARG A 94 -20.58 8.83 -14.88
C ARG A 94 -20.08 10.18 -14.37
N ASP A 95 -20.93 11.20 -14.34
CA ASP A 95 -20.60 12.58 -13.97
C ASP A 95 -20.19 12.72 -12.50
N ARG A 96 -20.80 11.94 -11.60
CA ARG A 96 -20.50 11.97 -10.14
C ARG A 96 -19.58 10.84 -9.67
N LEU A 97 -19.07 10.03 -10.60
CA LEU A 97 -18.37 8.80 -10.28
C LEU A 97 -17.11 9.01 -9.39
N PRO A 98 -16.26 10.03 -9.63
CA PRO A 98 -15.11 10.29 -8.76
C PRO A 98 -15.50 10.62 -7.32
N ASP A 99 -16.56 11.40 -7.12
CA ASP A 99 -17.02 11.79 -5.79
C ASP A 99 -17.68 10.62 -5.06
N THR A 100 -18.48 9.83 -5.76
CA THR A 100 -19.05 8.58 -5.23
C THR A 100 -17.95 7.60 -4.82
N TYR A 101 -16.88 7.51 -5.61
CA TYR A 101 -15.75 6.65 -5.31
C TYR A 101 -15.04 7.09 -4.03
N ARG A 102 -14.73 8.39 -3.90
CA ARG A 102 -14.12 8.93 -2.68
C ARG A 102 -15.00 8.68 -1.46
N ALA A 103 -16.30 8.92 -1.57
CA ALA A 103 -17.24 8.68 -0.47
C ALA A 103 -17.28 7.20 -0.04
N ILE A 104 -17.29 6.26 -0.99
CA ILE A 104 -17.24 4.82 -0.68
C ILE A 104 -15.89 4.45 -0.06
N ALA A 105 -14.78 4.94 -0.60
CA ALA A 105 -13.45 4.66 -0.06
C ALA A 105 -13.32 5.16 1.38
N SER A 106 -13.80 6.37 1.69
CA SER A 106 -13.87 6.90 3.05
C SER A 106 -14.74 6.03 3.95
N LEU A 107 -15.95 5.66 3.52
CA LEU A 107 -16.86 4.82 4.31
C LEU A 107 -16.26 3.43 4.62
N VAL A 108 -15.59 2.82 3.65
CA VAL A 108 -14.91 1.53 3.84
C VAL A 108 -13.75 1.68 4.83
N SER A 109 -12.95 2.74 4.70
CA SER A 109 -11.85 3.06 5.62
C SER A 109 -12.35 3.24 7.06
N ASP A 110 -13.42 4.00 7.26
CA ASP A 110 -14.02 4.23 8.58
C ASP A 110 -14.51 2.91 9.20
N ARG A 111 -15.17 2.06 8.40
CA ARG A 111 -15.65 0.76 8.87
C ARG A 111 -14.52 -0.15 9.31
N THR A 112 -13.40 -0.19 8.58
CA THR A 112 -12.23 -0.99 8.95
C THR A 112 -11.48 -0.45 10.16
N ALA A 113 -11.60 0.86 10.45
CA ALA A 113 -11.01 1.47 11.63
C ALA A 113 -11.83 1.26 12.92
N THR A 114 -13.12 0.87 12.79
CA THR A 114 -14.05 0.71 13.93
C THR A 114 -14.22 -0.75 14.38
N THR A 115 -13.63 -1.70 13.65
CA THR A 115 -13.64 -3.15 13.95
C THR A 115 -12.28 -3.61 14.45
#